data_AF-A0A2G4GW05-F1
#
_entry.id   AF-A0A2G4GW05-F1
#
_cell.length_a   1.000
_cell.length_b   1.000
_cell.length_c   1.000
_cell.angle_alpha   90.00
_cell.angle_beta   90.00
_cell.angle_gamma   90.00
#
_symmetry.space_group_name_H-M   'P 1'
#
loop_
_entity.id
_entity.type
_entity.pdbx_description
1 polymer ?
#
loop_
_entity_poly.entity_id
_entity_poly.type
_entity_poly.pdbx_seq_one_letter_code
_entity_poly.pdbx_strand_id
1 'polypeptide(L)'
;MSGEPHINHASASTGTDGQCSSGTALAALPDELRTLVDSIARRTRLRRRERADVSRELTSHFDEALAAGKSVRQAVDSFGDPKEAARRLRHGAIAKRSPLDRALGQTLTWTARTIVVVFLAYAAFGIWLAFKQPVIRFDPVARFRAMLPTVTAPEHTAWPGIRDALVAMVHGADDPLRQSPGALAVGATPYPGQEQWPAAREWLQAQRAPLASMREATREPILGFPVGLPTSDADARLFGKDQAQTSTTTSQESNDQFPMLELRLPYLVNLRMAARMLAVDMLAAAEEGDGERATRDAEAVIALSVLAQEGRVLVGDFVGMAIRRMALERMTAVLEWKPALLSDSQLARMQVAAMSVPAALQHLNLDTERIYFEDVVQRMYTDDGNGDGLFRPTNTQLGALGVLKGPQTAWPDGSRGMDERLASAASHVMAPAAAMYVVGRREMLERYDTMISRYVQDASRPLRDMENAAGVTSDNELGMMMIEPAQRM
;
A
#
# COMPACT_ATOMS: atom_id res chain seq x y z
N MET A 1 36.52 26.55 -17.16
CA MET A 1 37.62 26.71 -18.12
C MET A 1 37.35 25.78 -19.28
N SER A 2 37.41 26.34 -20.49
CA SER A 2 37.51 25.67 -21.80
C SER A 2 36.30 24.80 -22.20
N GLY A 3 35.44 25.16 -23.15
CA GLY A 3 35.64 26.05 -24.30
C GLY A 3 36.17 25.23 -25.47
N GLU A 4 35.28 24.76 -26.34
CA GLU A 4 35.60 24.19 -27.64
C GLU A 4 34.60 24.69 -28.70
N PRO A 5 35.05 24.82 -29.96
CA PRO A 5 34.88 26.08 -30.69
C PRO A 5 34.13 25.95 -32.02
N HIS A 6 33.62 27.10 -32.46
CA HIS A 6 33.23 27.38 -33.83
C HIS A 6 34.45 27.27 -34.78
N ILE A 7 34.28 26.56 -35.89
CA ILE A 7 35.17 26.69 -37.06
C ILE A 7 34.32 27.01 -38.29
N ASN A 8 34.56 28.22 -38.80
CA ASN A 8 34.22 28.70 -40.14
C ASN A 8 35.46 28.52 -41.04
N HIS A 9 35.25 28.04 -42.26
CA HIS A 9 36.06 28.31 -43.47
C HIS A 9 35.05 28.27 -44.63
N ALA A 10 34.70 29.35 -45.34
CA ALA A 10 35.47 30.30 -46.16
C ALA A 10 35.98 29.73 -47.51
N SER A 11 35.33 30.20 -48.60
CA SER A 11 35.92 30.57 -49.90
C SER A 11 36.38 29.45 -50.86
N ALA A 12 36.31 29.50 -52.20
CA ALA A 12 35.78 30.44 -53.20
C ALA A 12 35.85 29.80 -54.62
N SER A 13 35.15 30.42 -55.59
CA SER A 13 35.42 30.45 -57.06
C SER A 13 35.14 29.16 -57.87
N THR A 14 34.69 29.14 -59.13
CA THR A 14 34.41 30.13 -60.19
C THR A 14 33.77 29.41 -61.40
N GLY A 15 33.00 30.12 -62.23
CA GLY A 15 32.76 29.78 -63.66
C GLY A 15 31.28 29.83 -64.07
N THR A 16 30.72 31.00 -64.43
CA THR A 16 30.69 31.70 -65.75
C THR A 16 29.54 31.29 -66.68
N ASP A 17 28.65 32.27 -66.85
CA ASP A 17 28.06 32.83 -68.07
C ASP A 17 26.98 32.10 -68.88
N GLY A 18 25.87 32.82 -69.03
CA GLY A 18 24.77 32.58 -69.96
C GLY A 18 23.67 33.65 -69.82
N GLN A 19 23.94 34.87 -70.31
CA GLN A 19 22.97 35.96 -70.46
C GLN A 19 21.86 35.62 -71.47
N CYS A 20 20.61 36.02 -71.19
CA CYS A 20 19.74 36.73 -72.15
C CYS A 20 18.47 37.28 -71.46
N SER A 21 18.35 38.62 -71.46
CA SER A 21 17.14 39.46 -71.63
C SER A 21 15.82 39.02 -70.92
N SER A 22 15.12 39.80 -70.09
CA SER A 22 14.54 41.14 -70.32
C SER A 22 13.69 41.54 -69.11
N GLY A 23 13.61 42.84 -68.79
CA GLY A 23 12.30 43.45 -68.46
C GLY A 23 11.83 43.59 -67.01
N THR A 24 11.76 44.86 -66.58
CA THR A 24 10.75 45.49 -65.69
C THR A 24 10.86 45.31 -64.16
N ALA A 25 11.10 46.45 -63.50
CA ALA A 25 10.92 46.66 -62.08
C ALA A 25 9.48 46.31 -61.64
N LEU A 26 9.35 45.49 -60.59
CA LEU A 26 8.07 45.23 -59.91
C LEU A 26 7.53 46.56 -59.36
N ALA A 27 6.55 47.14 -60.05
CA ALA A 27 5.80 48.26 -59.53
C ALA A 27 5.07 47.81 -58.26
N ALA A 28 5.22 48.55 -57.15
CA ALA A 28 4.48 48.26 -55.93
C ALA A 28 2.97 48.38 -56.23
N LEU A 29 2.26 47.25 -56.07
CA LEU A 29 0.82 47.17 -56.30
C LEU A 29 0.08 48.28 -55.51
N PRO A 30 -0.83 49.04 -56.16
CA PRO A 30 -1.62 50.07 -55.49
C PRO A 30 -2.36 49.55 -54.25
N ASP A 31 -2.48 50.37 -53.21
CA ASP A 31 -2.99 49.95 -51.88
C ASP A 31 -4.42 49.39 -51.91
N GLU A 32 -5.26 49.88 -52.83
CA GLU A 32 -6.62 49.37 -53.04
C GLU A 32 -6.63 47.89 -53.49
N LEU A 33 -5.75 47.53 -54.42
CA LEU A 33 -5.62 46.15 -54.91
C LEU A 33 -4.96 45.24 -53.87
N ARG A 34 -3.98 45.76 -53.11
CA ARG A 34 -3.37 45.01 -52.00
C ARG A 34 -4.40 44.64 -50.94
N THR A 35 -5.23 45.59 -50.55
CA THR A 35 -6.32 45.38 -49.59
C THR A 35 -7.34 44.36 -50.12
N LEU A 36 -7.63 44.41 -51.42
CA LEU A 36 -8.51 43.45 -52.08
C LEU A 36 -7.91 42.03 -52.09
N VAL A 37 -6.65 41.87 -52.46
CA VAL A 37 -5.91 40.58 -52.43
C VAL A 37 -5.92 40.01 -51.02
N ASP A 38 -5.60 40.81 -50.00
CA ASP A 38 -5.61 40.37 -48.61
C ASP A 38 -7.00 39.98 -48.11
N SER A 39 -8.04 40.69 -48.56
CA SER A 39 -9.43 40.36 -48.25
C SER A 39 -9.85 39.02 -48.88
N ILE A 40 -9.53 38.80 -50.16
CA ILE A 40 -9.83 37.57 -50.89
C ILE A 40 -9.05 36.39 -50.29
N ALA A 41 -7.75 36.54 -50.09
CA ALA A 41 -6.88 35.52 -49.51
C ALA A 41 -7.36 35.09 -48.10
N ARG A 42 -7.80 36.04 -47.26
CA ARG A 42 -8.41 35.72 -45.96
C ARG A 42 -9.75 35.00 -46.10
N ARG A 43 -10.59 35.39 -47.06
CA ARG A 43 -11.91 34.78 -47.31
C ARG A 43 -11.83 33.35 -47.85
N THR A 44 -10.72 32.92 -48.46
CA THR A 44 -10.54 31.53 -48.92
C THR A 44 -10.54 30.50 -47.79
N ARG A 45 -10.20 30.90 -46.55
CA ARG A 45 -10.01 30.01 -45.38
C ARG A 45 -9.03 28.85 -45.61
N LEU A 46 -8.05 29.02 -46.51
CA LEU A 46 -7.00 28.04 -46.79
C LEU A 46 -5.87 28.08 -45.74
N ARG A 47 -4.98 27.08 -45.76
CA ARG A 47 -3.81 27.03 -44.85
C ARG A 47 -2.90 28.24 -45.09
N ARG A 48 -2.05 28.59 -44.11
CA ARG A 48 -1.19 29.79 -44.19
C ARG A 48 -0.28 29.81 -45.44
N ARG A 49 0.29 28.66 -45.83
CA ARG A 49 1.10 28.51 -47.04
C ARG A 49 0.26 28.67 -48.31
N GLU A 50 -0.88 27.97 -48.40
CA GLU A 50 -1.83 28.07 -49.51
C GLU A 50 -2.38 29.49 -49.70
N ARG A 51 -2.63 30.22 -48.60
CA ARG A 51 -3.04 31.63 -48.66
C ARG A 51 -1.94 32.52 -49.21
N ALA A 52 -0.68 32.27 -48.84
CA ALA A 52 0.45 33.03 -49.38
C ALA A 52 0.64 32.77 -50.88
N ASP A 53 0.41 31.54 -51.35
CA ASP A 53 0.45 31.20 -52.78
C ASP A 53 -0.70 31.85 -53.55
N VAL A 54 -1.92 31.83 -53.01
CA VAL A 54 -3.08 32.54 -53.59
C VAL A 54 -2.84 34.05 -53.63
N SER A 55 -2.28 34.64 -52.56
CA SER A 55 -1.91 36.07 -52.56
C SER A 55 -0.89 36.38 -53.66
N ARG A 56 0.14 35.53 -53.83
CA ARG A 56 1.16 35.71 -54.88
C ARG A 56 0.59 35.61 -56.29
N GLU A 57 -0.30 34.64 -56.53
CA GLU A 57 -0.97 34.45 -57.82
C GLU A 57 -1.89 35.62 -58.17
N LEU A 58 -2.64 36.15 -57.18
CA LEU A 58 -3.49 37.32 -57.37
C LEU A 58 -2.69 38.60 -57.60
N THR A 59 -1.61 38.81 -56.84
CA THR A 59 -0.67 39.92 -57.05
C THR A 59 -0.13 39.90 -58.48
N SER A 60 0.37 38.74 -58.95
CA SER A 60 0.86 38.58 -60.33
C SER A 60 -0.22 38.90 -61.37
N HIS A 61 -1.45 38.41 -61.17
CA HIS A 61 -2.56 38.63 -62.09
C HIS A 61 -2.94 40.12 -62.19
N PHE A 62 -2.94 40.84 -61.06
CA PHE A 62 -3.22 42.27 -61.05
C PHE A 62 -2.06 43.09 -61.62
N ASP A 63 -0.80 42.70 -61.38
CA ASP A 63 0.37 43.33 -62.00
C ASP A 63 0.33 43.20 -63.53
N GLU A 64 -0.02 42.03 -64.06
CA GLU A 64 -0.21 41.82 -65.51
C GLU A 64 -1.36 42.66 -66.08
N ALA A 65 -2.47 42.79 -65.34
CA ALA A 65 -3.60 43.62 -65.76
C ALA A 65 -3.21 45.11 -65.84
N LEU A 66 -2.42 45.60 -64.88
CA LEU A 66 -1.90 46.97 -64.87
C LEU A 66 -0.87 47.19 -65.99
N ALA A 67 0.05 46.24 -66.21
CA ALA A 67 1.03 46.29 -67.28
C ALA A 67 0.39 46.30 -68.68
N ALA A 68 -0.78 45.66 -68.83
CA ALA A 68 -1.61 45.71 -70.04
C ALA A 68 -2.39 47.03 -70.22
N GLY A 69 -2.14 48.04 -69.38
CA GLY A 69 -2.72 49.38 -69.49
C GLY A 69 -4.13 49.53 -68.91
N LYS A 70 -4.64 48.54 -68.17
CA LYS A 70 -5.93 48.68 -67.48
C LYS A 70 -5.79 49.60 -66.26
N SER A 71 -6.79 50.45 -66.03
CA SER A 71 -6.86 51.19 -64.77
C SER A 71 -7.16 50.27 -63.58
N VAL A 72 -6.79 50.69 -62.37
CA VAL A 72 -7.07 49.95 -61.12
C VAL A 72 -8.55 49.55 -61.01
N ARG A 73 -9.46 50.49 -61.33
CA ARG A 73 -10.91 50.26 -61.29
C ARG A 73 -11.36 49.21 -62.32
N GLN A 74 -10.85 49.28 -63.55
CA GLN A 74 -11.15 48.27 -64.58
C GLN A 74 -10.60 46.89 -64.22
N ALA A 75 -9.43 46.82 -63.57
CA ALA A 75 -8.86 45.55 -63.10
C ALA A 75 -9.75 44.91 -62.04
N VAL A 76 -10.24 45.69 -61.06
CA VAL A 76 -11.18 45.22 -60.03
C VAL A 76 -12.53 44.79 -60.63
N ASP A 77 -13.12 45.63 -61.49
CA ASP A 77 -14.42 45.36 -62.11
C ASP A 77 -14.38 44.10 -62.99
N SER A 78 -13.27 43.89 -63.72
CA SER A 78 -13.08 42.70 -64.57
C SER A 78 -12.85 41.41 -63.79
N PHE A 79 -12.36 41.50 -62.55
CA PHE A 79 -12.09 40.34 -61.69
C PHE A 79 -13.39 39.76 -61.10
N GLY A 80 -14.45 40.57 -60.98
CA GLY A 80 -15.78 40.18 -60.52
C GLY A 80 -15.93 40.14 -59.00
N ASP A 81 -16.98 39.47 -58.50
CA ASP A 81 -17.30 39.43 -57.07
C ASP A 81 -16.16 38.75 -56.26
N PRO A 82 -15.51 39.46 -55.32
CA PRO A 82 -14.45 38.91 -54.47
C PRO A 82 -14.86 37.66 -53.69
N LYS A 83 -16.16 37.50 -53.37
CA LYS A 83 -16.68 36.33 -52.66
C LYS A 83 -16.74 35.09 -53.56
N GLU A 84 -17.17 35.25 -54.81
CA GLU A 84 -17.16 34.15 -55.78
C GLU A 84 -15.74 33.76 -56.18
N ALA A 85 -14.86 34.74 -56.39
CA ALA A 85 -13.46 34.49 -56.70
C ALA A 85 -12.76 33.71 -55.58
N ALA A 86 -12.96 34.11 -54.31
CA ALA A 86 -12.44 33.36 -53.16
C ALA A 86 -12.94 31.91 -53.11
N ARG A 87 -14.19 31.64 -53.53
CA ARG A 87 -14.76 30.29 -53.60
C ARG A 87 -14.14 29.45 -54.72
N ARG A 88 -13.92 30.04 -55.90
CA ARG A 88 -13.27 29.36 -57.04
C ARG A 88 -11.80 29.04 -56.74
N LEU A 89 -11.06 29.99 -56.19
CA LEU A 89 -9.66 29.81 -55.78
C LEU A 89 -9.53 28.75 -54.69
N ARG A 90 -10.45 28.73 -53.72
CA ARG A 90 -10.50 27.67 -52.70
C ARG A 90 -10.69 26.29 -53.33
N HIS A 91 -11.61 26.13 -54.29
CA HIS A 91 -11.82 24.85 -54.96
C HIS A 91 -10.58 24.42 -55.76
N GLY A 92 -9.97 25.32 -56.52
CA GLY A 92 -8.76 25.03 -57.29
C GLY A 92 -7.57 24.64 -56.40
N ALA A 93 -7.36 25.36 -55.30
CA ALA A 93 -6.30 25.06 -54.34
C ALA A 93 -6.52 23.71 -53.63
N ILE A 94 -7.76 23.39 -53.26
CA ILE A 94 -8.09 22.09 -52.64
C ILE A 94 -7.88 20.94 -53.63
N ALA A 95 -8.20 21.13 -54.91
CA ALA A 95 -7.97 20.12 -55.96
C ALA A 95 -6.47 19.84 -56.19
N LYS A 96 -5.61 20.86 -56.05
CA LYS A 96 -4.15 20.75 -56.16
C LYS A 96 -3.47 20.03 -54.98
N ARG A 97 -4.19 19.76 -53.87
CA ARG A 97 -3.61 19.04 -52.72
C ARG A 97 -3.21 17.63 -53.13
N SER A 98 -1.98 17.26 -52.79
CA SER A 98 -1.46 15.92 -53.06
C SER A 98 -2.36 14.84 -52.43
N PRO A 99 -2.48 13.65 -53.04
CA PRO A 99 -3.19 12.52 -52.42
C PRO A 99 -2.65 12.19 -51.02
N LEU A 100 -1.35 12.40 -50.79
CA LEU A 100 -0.68 12.20 -49.49
C LEU A 100 -1.16 13.20 -48.44
N ASP A 101 -1.32 14.48 -48.78
CA ASP A 101 -1.83 15.50 -47.84
C ASP A 101 -3.30 15.25 -47.46
N ARG A 102 -4.10 14.74 -48.41
CA ARG A 102 -5.48 14.34 -48.16
C ARG A 102 -5.55 13.11 -47.27
N ALA A 103 -4.71 12.10 -47.54
CA ALA A 103 -4.58 10.93 -46.69
C ALA A 103 -4.14 11.33 -45.27
N LEU A 104 -3.13 12.19 -45.11
CA LEU A 104 -2.64 12.67 -43.82
C LEU A 104 -3.69 13.46 -43.02
N GLY A 105 -4.49 14.29 -43.70
CA GLY A 105 -5.59 15.01 -43.06
C GLY A 105 -6.73 14.08 -42.61
N GLN A 106 -7.03 13.06 -43.42
CA GLN A 106 -8.01 12.04 -43.08
C GLN A 106 -7.52 11.14 -41.95
N THR A 107 -6.27 10.68 -41.97
CA THR A 107 -5.69 9.88 -40.89
C THR A 107 -5.69 10.66 -39.59
N LEU A 108 -5.28 11.92 -39.57
CA LEU A 108 -5.34 12.76 -38.37
C LEU A 108 -6.78 12.89 -37.83
N THR A 109 -7.77 13.05 -38.72
CA THR A 109 -9.18 13.14 -38.33
C THR A 109 -9.70 11.83 -37.75
N TRP A 110 -9.35 10.69 -38.38
CA TRP A 110 -9.71 9.37 -37.88
C TRP A 110 -9.04 9.05 -36.56
N THR A 111 -7.73 9.33 -36.41
CA THR A 111 -7.01 9.20 -35.15
C THR A 111 -7.65 10.03 -34.04
N ALA A 112 -7.99 11.29 -34.31
CA ALA A 112 -8.68 12.14 -33.34
C ALA A 112 -10.05 11.56 -32.93
N ARG A 113 -10.83 11.05 -33.89
CA ARG A 113 -12.11 10.37 -33.61
C ARG A 113 -11.93 9.11 -32.78
N THR A 114 -10.94 8.27 -33.11
CA THR A 114 -10.63 7.06 -32.36
C THR A 114 -10.24 7.40 -30.92
N ILE A 115 -9.40 8.41 -30.70
CA ILE A 115 -9.04 8.88 -29.35
C ILE A 115 -10.29 9.30 -28.58
N VAL A 116 -11.20 10.06 -29.21
CA VAL A 116 -12.47 10.47 -28.58
C VAL A 116 -13.34 9.25 -28.24
N VAL A 117 -13.46 8.26 -29.13
CA VAL A 117 -14.24 7.03 -28.86
C VAL A 117 -13.64 6.25 -27.69
N VAL A 118 -12.31 6.06 -27.65
CA VAL A 118 -11.62 5.39 -26.55
C VAL A 118 -11.83 6.14 -25.24
N PHE A 119 -11.73 7.47 -25.25
CA PHE A 119 -11.96 8.29 -24.07
C PHE A 119 -13.41 8.18 -23.56
N LEU A 120 -14.40 8.18 -24.46
CA LEU A 120 -15.80 8.01 -24.09
C LEU A 120 -16.08 6.61 -23.54
N ALA A 121 -15.49 5.56 -24.13
CA ALA A 121 -15.60 4.20 -23.62
C ALA A 121 -14.98 4.08 -22.21
N TYR A 122 -13.81 4.68 -22.00
CA TYR A 122 -13.15 4.74 -20.70
C TYR A 122 -14.00 5.47 -19.65
N ALA A 123 -14.55 6.64 -20.00
CA ALA A 123 -15.42 7.41 -19.12
C ALA A 123 -16.71 6.65 -18.79
N ALA A 124 -17.35 6.00 -19.78
CA ALA A 124 -18.53 5.17 -19.56
C ALA A 124 -18.23 3.97 -18.64
N PHE A 125 -17.08 3.31 -18.81
CA PHE A 125 -16.63 2.24 -17.93
C PHE A 125 -16.40 2.75 -16.50
N GLY A 126 -15.77 3.91 -16.33
CA GLY A 126 -15.60 4.52 -15.01
C GLY A 126 -16.91 4.91 -14.33
N ILE A 127 -17.88 5.43 -15.08
CA ILE A 127 -19.22 5.71 -14.56
C ILE A 127 -19.92 4.41 -14.14
N TRP A 128 -19.88 3.37 -14.99
CA TRP A 128 -20.45 2.06 -14.66
C TRP A 128 -19.81 1.46 -13.40
N LEU A 129 -18.47 1.51 -13.30
CA LEU A 129 -17.74 1.06 -12.13
C LEU A 129 -18.13 1.86 -10.89
N ALA A 130 -18.37 3.18 -11.02
CA ALA A 130 -18.79 4.04 -9.92
C ALA A 130 -20.13 3.63 -9.29
N PHE A 131 -21.00 2.95 -10.03
CA PHE A 131 -22.26 2.38 -9.51
C PHE A 131 -22.11 0.99 -8.89
N LYS A 132 -20.97 0.31 -9.05
CA LYS A 132 -20.70 -1.01 -8.47
C LYS A 132 -20.07 -0.87 -7.09
N GLN A 133 -20.79 -1.21 -6.03
CA GLN A 133 -20.26 -1.12 -4.66
C GLN A 133 -19.67 -2.46 -4.20
N PRO A 134 -18.62 -2.42 -3.34
CA PRO A 134 -18.20 -3.57 -2.55
C PRO A 134 -19.36 -4.10 -1.69
N VAL A 135 -19.40 -5.42 -1.51
CA VAL A 135 -20.40 -6.09 -0.68
C VAL A 135 -19.69 -6.77 0.48
N ILE A 136 -19.92 -6.25 1.68
CA ILE A 136 -19.47 -6.85 2.93
C ILE A 136 -20.35 -8.08 3.18
N ARG A 137 -19.76 -9.27 3.07
CA ARG A 137 -20.50 -10.54 3.15
C ARG A 137 -20.51 -11.13 4.56
N PHE A 138 -19.54 -10.78 5.38
CA PHE A 138 -19.42 -11.31 6.73
C PHE A 138 -18.72 -10.32 7.67
N ASP A 139 -18.98 -10.50 8.97
CA ASP A 139 -18.25 -9.81 10.02
C ASP A 139 -16.95 -10.56 10.34
N PRO A 140 -15.79 -10.00 10.01
CA PRO A 140 -14.52 -10.68 10.18
C PRO A 140 -14.10 -10.78 11.65
N VAL A 141 -14.49 -9.81 12.50
CA VAL A 141 -14.17 -9.81 13.94
C VAL A 141 -15.06 -10.81 14.66
N ALA A 142 -16.35 -10.93 14.27
CA ALA A 142 -17.21 -12.00 14.78
C ALA A 142 -16.70 -13.39 14.38
N ARG A 143 -16.26 -13.57 13.13
CA ARG A 143 -15.67 -14.82 12.66
C ARG A 143 -14.38 -15.16 13.40
N PHE A 144 -13.52 -14.17 13.64
CA PHE A 144 -12.33 -14.34 14.45
C PHE A 144 -12.67 -14.75 15.89
N ARG A 145 -13.63 -14.08 16.54
CA ARG A 145 -14.07 -14.45 17.90
C ARG A 145 -14.65 -15.86 17.97
N ALA A 146 -15.31 -16.33 16.92
CA ALA A 146 -15.81 -17.70 16.86
C ALA A 146 -14.70 -18.77 16.79
N MET A 147 -13.47 -18.38 16.45
CA MET A 147 -12.29 -19.26 16.54
C MET A 147 -11.67 -19.31 17.93
N LEU A 148 -11.98 -18.34 18.81
CA LEU A 148 -11.47 -18.32 20.17
C LEU A 148 -12.12 -19.42 21.02
N PRO A 149 -11.40 -20.00 22.00
CA PRO A 149 -11.98 -20.93 22.96
C PRO A 149 -13.22 -20.36 23.63
N THR A 150 -14.26 -21.18 23.75
CA THR A 150 -15.49 -20.77 24.43
C THR A 150 -15.27 -20.76 25.94
N VAL A 151 -15.34 -19.57 26.54
CA VAL A 151 -15.30 -19.41 28.00
C VAL A 151 -16.58 -20.00 28.59
N THR A 152 -16.45 -21.16 29.24
CA THR A 152 -17.60 -21.86 29.85
C THR A 152 -17.96 -21.26 31.20
N ALA A 153 -16.95 -20.78 31.94
CA ALA A 153 -17.13 -20.05 33.20
C ALA A 153 -16.05 -18.96 33.32
N PRO A 154 -16.39 -17.72 33.74
CA PRO A 154 -15.44 -16.61 33.85
C PRO A 154 -14.23 -16.92 34.74
N GLU A 155 -14.41 -17.75 35.76
CA GLU A 155 -13.35 -18.21 36.68
C GLU A 155 -12.25 -19.04 36.01
N HIS A 156 -12.50 -19.61 34.83
CA HIS A 156 -11.53 -20.41 34.07
C HIS A 156 -10.72 -19.60 33.05
N THR A 157 -10.55 -18.29 33.31
CA THR A 157 -9.82 -17.38 32.43
C THR A 157 -8.58 -16.81 33.11
N ALA A 158 -7.44 -16.90 32.43
CA ALA A 158 -6.16 -16.45 32.95
C ALA A 158 -6.02 -14.92 32.94
N TRP A 159 -6.66 -14.23 31.97
CA TRP A 159 -6.44 -12.81 31.73
C TRP A 159 -6.73 -11.92 32.93
N PRO A 160 -7.88 -12.05 33.65
CA PRO A 160 -8.14 -11.22 34.82
C PRO A 160 -7.06 -11.36 35.89
N GLY A 161 -6.62 -12.58 36.21
CA GLY A 161 -5.57 -12.84 37.20
C GLY A 161 -4.21 -12.29 36.78
N ILE A 162 -3.82 -12.46 35.51
CA ILE A 162 -2.58 -11.90 34.97
C ILE A 162 -2.62 -10.37 35.00
N ARG A 163 -3.72 -9.76 34.54
CA ARG A 163 -3.91 -8.32 34.54
C ARG A 163 -3.83 -7.76 35.96
N ASP A 164 -4.56 -8.34 36.91
CA ASP A 164 -4.62 -7.84 38.28
C ASP A 164 -3.25 -7.94 38.95
N ALA A 165 -2.48 -9.00 38.68
CA ALA A 165 -1.09 -9.10 39.12
C ALA A 165 -0.19 -8.01 38.51
N LEU A 166 -0.32 -7.73 37.20
CA LEU A 166 0.43 -6.64 36.55
C LEU A 166 0.06 -5.26 37.11
N VAL A 167 -1.23 -5.01 37.35
CA VAL A 167 -1.69 -3.76 37.99
C VAL A 167 -1.15 -3.65 39.41
N ALA A 168 -1.14 -4.75 40.18
CA ALA A 168 -0.57 -4.78 41.54
C ALA A 168 0.96 -4.57 41.56
N MET A 169 1.66 -5.02 40.52
CA MET A 169 3.09 -4.72 40.29
C MET A 169 3.34 -3.31 39.76
N VAL A 170 2.30 -2.48 39.71
CA VAL A 170 2.43 -1.07 39.38
C VAL A 170 2.87 -0.87 37.92
N HIS A 171 2.40 -1.76 37.04
CA HIS A 171 2.64 -1.73 35.59
C HIS A 171 1.51 -1.05 34.78
N GLY A 172 0.65 -0.28 35.45
CA GLY A 172 -0.36 0.55 34.80
C GLY A 172 0.25 1.49 33.74
N ALA A 173 -0.52 1.87 32.72
CA ALA A 173 -0.02 2.71 31.64
C ALA A 173 0.46 4.08 32.13
N ASP A 174 -0.24 4.64 33.11
CA ASP A 174 0.04 5.96 33.69
C ASP A 174 0.88 5.89 34.98
N ASP A 175 1.38 4.70 35.32
CA ASP A 175 2.04 4.52 36.60
C ASP A 175 3.52 4.93 36.57
N PRO A 176 3.97 5.88 37.41
CA PRO A 176 5.37 6.31 37.44
C PRO A 176 6.34 5.16 37.77
N LEU A 177 5.92 4.15 38.56
CA LEU A 177 6.82 3.05 38.93
C LEU A 177 7.11 2.10 37.77
N ARG A 178 6.33 2.14 36.68
CA ARG A 178 6.64 1.43 35.43
C ARG A 178 7.98 1.85 34.82
N GLN A 179 8.42 3.08 35.10
CA GLN A 179 9.71 3.63 34.67
C GLN A 179 10.78 3.59 35.77
N SER A 180 10.50 2.94 36.91
CA SER A 180 11.49 2.79 37.97
C SER A 180 12.73 2.04 37.47
N PRO A 181 13.93 2.32 38.01
CA PRO A 181 15.15 1.61 37.63
C PRO A 181 15.02 0.09 37.75
N GLY A 182 14.33 -0.41 38.78
CA GLY A 182 14.06 -1.84 38.98
C GLY A 182 13.16 -2.45 37.91
N ALA A 183 12.04 -1.79 37.56
CA ALA A 183 11.15 -2.27 36.51
C ALA A 183 11.83 -2.28 35.12
N LEU A 184 12.63 -1.25 34.82
CA LEU A 184 13.43 -1.17 33.60
C LEU A 184 14.53 -2.25 33.58
N ALA A 185 15.17 -2.49 34.73
CA ALA A 185 16.16 -3.55 34.89
C ALA A 185 15.55 -4.93 34.59
N VAL A 186 14.38 -5.26 35.15
CA VAL A 186 13.67 -6.50 34.81
C VAL A 186 13.30 -6.56 33.33
N GLY A 187 12.85 -5.44 32.74
CA GLY A 187 12.52 -5.33 31.33
C GLY A 187 13.70 -5.61 30.37
N ALA A 188 14.94 -5.36 30.83
CA ALA A 188 16.18 -5.68 30.13
C ALA A 188 16.55 -7.17 30.21
N THR A 189 15.86 -7.97 31.02
CA THR A 189 16.05 -9.42 31.18
C THR A 189 17.48 -9.84 31.57
N PRO A 190 18.08 -9.24 32.61
CA PRO A 190 19.48 -9.46 32.94
C PRO A 190 19.75 -10.88 33.43
N TYR A 191 21.02 -11.27 33.35
CA TYR A 191 21.55 -12.47 34.00
C TYR A 191 22.28 -12.09 35.31
N PRO A 192 22.41 -13.03 36.26
CA PRO A 192 23.27 -12.86 37.44
C PRO A 192 24.67 -12.35 37.06
N GLY A 193 25.12 -11.30 37.76
CA GLY A 193 26.42 -10.66 37.52
C GLY A 193 26.43 -9.53 36.50
N GLN A 194 25.32 -9.28 35.78
CA GLN A 194 25.19 -8.09 34.92
C GLN A 194 24.88 -6.83 35.75
N GLU A 195 25.20 -5.65 35.20
CA GLU A 195 25.03 -4.36 35.88
C GLU A 195 23.60 -4.12 36.38
N GLN A 196 22.57 -4.51 35.61
CA GLN A 196 21.18 -4.30 36.00
C GLN A 196 20.65 -5.34 37.01
N TRP A 197 21.42 -6.40 37.30
CA TRP A 197 20.95 -7.53 38.13
C TRP A 197 20.53 -7.14 39.55
N PRO A 198 21.30 -6.32 40.32
CA PRO A 198 20.92 -5.97 41.68
C PRO A 198 19.59 -5.21 41.75
N ALA A 199 19.39 -4.25 40.85
CA ALA A 199 18.15 -3.48 40.78
C ALA A 199 16.95 -4.35 40.38
N ALA A 200 17.13 -5.28 39.44
CA ALA A 200 16.10 -6.24 39.06
C ALA A 200 15.69 -7.13 40.25
N ARG A 201 16.67 -7.65 41.00
CA ARG A 201 16.42 -8.49 42.17
C ARG A 201 15.67 -7.78 43.28
N GLU A 202 16.10 -6.59 43.64
CA GLU A 202 15.45 -5.80 44.69
C GLU A 202 13.96 -5.56 44.34
N TRP A 203 13.71 -5.19 43.09
CA TRP A 203 12.35 -5.00 42.60
C TRP A 203 11.53 -6.30 42.64
N LEU A 204 12.08 -7.43 42.15
CA LEU A 204 11.39 -8.72 42.18
C LEU A 204 11.08 -9.19 43.60
N GLN A 205 11.98 -8.93 44.55
CA GLN A 205 11.76 -9.23 45.96
C GLN A 205 10.56 -8.45 46.52
N ALA A 206 10.42 -7.17 46.16
CA ALA A 206 9.26 -6.37 46.53
C ALA A 206 7.95 -6.85 45.86
N GLN A 207 8.04 -7.49 44.69
CA GLN A 207 6.89 -7.97 43.91
C GLN A 207 6.56 -9.46 44.11
N ARG A 208 7.12 -10.13 45.13
CA ARG A 208 6.92 -11.58 45.35
C ARG A 208 5.45 -12.02 45.39
N ALA A 209 4.60 -11.28 46.09
CA ALA A 209 3.19 -11.64 46.23
C ALA A 209 2.41 -11.52 44.90
N PRO A 210 2.47 -10.38 44.18
CA PRO A 210 1.90 -10.31 42.83
C PRO A 210 2.44 -11.35 41.85
N LEU A 211 3.74 -11.65 41.87
CA LEU A 211 4.33 -12.70 41.02
C LEU A 211 3.77 -14.08 41.34
N ALA A 212 3.51 -14.39 42.62
CA ALA A 212 2.86 -15.64 43.01
C ALA A 212 1.42 -15.72 42.46
N SER A 213 0.63 -14.65 42.58
CA SER A 213 -0.72 -14.58 42.00
C SER A 213 -0.69 -14.75 40.47
N MET A 214 0.30 -14.15 39.81
CA MET A 214 0.47 -14.29 38.36
C MET A 214 0.73 -15.75 37.95
N ARG A 215 1.60 -16.47 38.67
CA ARG A 215 1.85 -17.90 38.41
C ARG A 215 0.58 -18.73 38.53
N GLU A 216 -0.23 -18.49 39.56
CA GLU A 216 -1.49 -19.22 39.73
C GLU A 216 -2.46 -18.93 38.58
N ALA A 217 -2.58 -17.67 38.16
CA ALA A 217 -3.42 -17.29 37.02
C ALA A 217 -3.03 -17.97 35.70
N THR A 218 -1.73 -18.24 35.49
CA THR A 218 -1.27 -18.93 34.27
C THR A 218 -1.67 -20.40 34.19
N ARG A 219 -2.20 -21.00 35.27
CA ARG A 219 -2.67 -22.38 35.27
C ARG A 219 -4.03 -22.55 34.60
N GLU A 220 -4.77 -21.46 34.40
CA GLU A 220 -6.04 -21.53 33.70
C GLU A 220 -5.81 -21.89 32.21
N PRO A 221 -6.65 -22.76 31.63
CA PRO A 221 -6.42 -23.29 30.28
C PRO A 221 -6.73 -22.28 29.16
N ILE A 222 -7.49 -21.22 29.47
CA ILE A 222 -7.98 -20.23 28.52
C ILE A 222 -7.51 -18.85 28.99
N LEU A 223 -6.99 -18.04 28.08
CA LEU A 223 -6.63 -16.65 28.33
C LEU A 223 -7.89 -15.83 28.58
N GLY A 224 -8.88 -15.89 27.68
CA GLY A 224 -10.17 -15.24 27.87
C GLY A 224 -10.12 -13.72 27.75
N PHE A 225 -9.20 -13.17 26.95
CA PHE A 225 -9.17 -11.74 26.67
C PHE A 225 -10.36 -11.34 25.77
N PRO A 226 -11.12 -10.26 26.07
CA PRO A 226 -12.30 -9.85 25.30
C PRO A 226 -11.91 -9.13 23.99
N VAL A 227 -11.36 -9.86 23.02
CA VAL A 227 -10.92 -9.31 21.74
C VAL A 227 -12.11 -8.68 20.97
N GLY A 228 -11.94 -7.45 20.48
CA GLY A 228 -12.97 -6.76 19.69
C GLY A 228 -14.21 -6.33 20.50
N LEU A 229 -14.12 -6.37 21.83
CA LEU A 229 -15.16 -6.01 22.77
C LEU A 229 -14.70 -4.88 23.69
N PRO A 230 -15.64 -4.17 24.34
CA PRO A 230 -15.29 -3.20 25.38
C PRO A 230 -14.46 -3.88 26.47
N THR A 231 -13.33 -3.27 26.81
CA THR A 231 -12.49 -3.73 27.91
C THR A 231 -13.00 -3.15 29.24
N SER A 232 -12.64 -3.80 30.35
CA SER A 232 -13.02 -3.35 31.69
C SER A 232 -12.22 -2.13 32.14
N ASP A 233 -12.68 -1.43 33.18
CA ASP A 233 -11.92 -0.32 33.79
C ASP A 233 -10.52 -0.76 34.28
N ALA A 234 -10.40 -2.02 34.72
CA ALA A 234 -9.12 -2.60 35.12
C ALA A 234 -8.18 -2.77 33.93
N ASP A 235 -8.71 -3.16 32.76
CA ASP A 235 -7.92 -3.22 31.53
C ASP A 235 -7.49 -1.82 31.08
N ALA A 236 -8.37 -0.82 31.22
CA ALA A 236 -8.06 0.57 30.91
C ALA A 236 -6.94 1.14 31.79
N ARG A 237 -6.84 0.72 33.06
CA ARG A 237 -5.69 1.08 33.93
C ARG A 237 -4.38 0.49 33.42
N LEU A 238 -4.41 -0.71 32.86
CA LEU A 238 -3.21 -1.38 32.35
C LEU A 238 -2.76 -0.84 30.98
N PHE A 239 -3.70 -0.57 30.08
CA PHE A 239 -3.42 -0.18 28.69
C PHE A 239 -3.38 1.34 28.46
N GLY A 240 -4.02 2.11 29.35
CA GLY A 240 -4.34 3.52 29.13
C GLY A 240 -5.71 3.67 28.49
N LYS A 241 -6.41 4.76 28.83
CA LYS A 241 -7.81 5.00 28.41
C LYS A 241 -7.99 4.99 26.89
N ASP A 242 -7.04 5.58 26.16
CA ASP A 242 -7.11 5.69 24.69
C ASP A 242 -7.03 4.33 23.98
N GLN A 243 -6.23 3.39 24.52
CA GLN A 243 -6.08 2.04 23.97
C GLN A 243 -7.25 1.12 24.34
N ALA A 244 -7.85 1.33 25.51
CA ALA A 244 -9.05 0.60 25.93
C ALA A 244 -10.28 0.96 25.07
N GLN A 245 -10.46 2.25 24.76
CA GLN A 245 -11.58 2.72 23.94
C GLN A 245 -11.47 2.34 22.45
N THR A 246 -10.25 2.12 21.94
CA THR A 246 -10.01 1.72 20.54
C THR A 246 -10.03 0.21 20.31
N SER A 247 -10.31 -0.60 21.34
CA SER A 247 -10.43 -2.07 21.21
C SER A 247 -11.78 -2.53 20.64
N THR A 248 -12.76 -1.61 20.51
CA THR A 248 -14.06 -1.86 19.86
C THR A 248 -14.02 -1.55 18.37
N THR A 249 -14.08 -2.58 17.53
CA THR A 249 -14.31 -2.45 16.08
C THR A 249 -15.80 -2.66 15.80
N THR A 250 -16.54 -1.56 15.63
CA THR A 250 -18.03 -1.59 15.54
C THR A 250 -18.56 -1.37 14.13
N SER A 251 -17.70 -1.30 13.12
CA SER A 251 -18.06 -0.81 11.78
C SER A 251 -18.24 -1.95 10.78
N GLN A 252 -19.30 -2.74 10.97
CA GLN A 252 -19.79 -3.67 9.94
C GLN A 252 -20.19 -2.95 8.65
N GLU A 253 -20.56 -1.67 8.72
CA GLU A 253 -21.21 -0.96 7.60
C GLU A 253 -20.25 -0.14 6.73
N SER A 254 -19.05 0.17 7.21
CA SER A 254 -18.15 1.10 6.50
C SER A 254 -17.20 0.37 5.56
N ASN A 255 -17.36 0.56 4.25
CA ASN A 255 -16.39 0.05 3.28
C ASN A 255 -14.98 0.64 3.49
N ASP A 256 -14.84 1.83 4.08
CA ASP A 256 -13.55 2.52 4.21
C ASP A 256 -12.69 2.08 5.39
N GLN A 257 -13.20 1.22 6.27
CA GLN A 257 -12.48 0.75 7.47
C GLN A 257 -12.18 -0.74 7.35
N PHE A 258 -11.08 -1.18 7.94
CA PHE A 258 -10.67 -2.59 7.94
C PHE A 258 -10.66 -3.13 9.39
N PRO A 259 -11.80 -3.58 9.93
CA PRO A 259 -11.92 -4.02 11.32
C PRO A 259 -10.85 -5.02 11.77
N MET A 260 -10.41 -5.95 10.90
CA MET A 260 -9.33 -6.87 11.28
C MET A 260 -7.95 -6.22 11.35
N LEU A 261 -7.68 -5.22 10.49
CA LEU A 261 -6.43 -4.46 10.52
C LEU A 261 -6.37 -3.51 11.72
N GLU A 262 -7.51 -2.96 12.10
CA GLU A 262 -7.65 -2.04 13.22
C GLU A 262 -7.74 -2.77 14.57
N LEU A 263 -7.93 -4.10 14.56
CA LEU A 263 -8.05 -4.92 15.76
C LEU A 263 -6.79 -4.81 16.63
N ARG A 264 -6.94 -4.20 17.79
CA ARG A 264 -5.84 -4.03 18.76
C ARG A 264 -5.70 -5.28 19.61
N LEU A 265 -4.45 -5.71 19.81
CA LEU A 265 -4.10 -6.86 20.66
C LEU A 265 -3.15 -6.41 21.80
N PRO A 266 -3.57 -5.45 22.66
CA PRO A 266 -2.69 -4.83 23.65
C PRO A 266 -2.21 -5.82 24.72
N TYR A 267 -2.97 -6.89 24.96
CA TYR A 267 -2.61 -7.94 25.91
C TYR A 267 -1.30 -8.65 25.54
N LEU A 268 -0.93 -8.77 24.25
CA LEU A 268 0.28 -9.48 23.82
C LEU A 268 1.57 -8.83 24.35
N VAL A 269 1.62 -7.50 24.41
CA VAL A 269 2.77 -6.78 25.00
C VAL A 269 2.87 -7.07 26.49
N ASN A 270 1.74 -7.16 27.17
CA ASN A 270 1.66 -7.43 28.61
C ASN A 270 1.99 -8.89 28.94
N LEU A 271 1.59 -9.85 28.10
CA LEU A 271 2.01 -11.25 28.23
C LEU A 271 3.53 -11.41 28.06
N ARG A 272 4.14 -10.70 27.10
CA ARG A 272 5.61 -10.67 26.99
C ARG A 272 6.26 -10.10 28.25
N MET A 273 5.70 -9.03 28.81
CA MET A 273 6.22 -8.42 30.04
C MET A 273 6.09 -9.36 31.24
N ALA A 274 4.92 -9.98 31.44
CA ALA A 274 4.69 -10.99 32.47
C ALA A 274 5.69 -12.15 32.36
N ALA A 275 5.90 -12.66 31.15
CA ALA A 275 6.88 -13.71 30.90
C ALA A 275 8.31 -13.28 31.24
N ARG A 276 8.71 -12.04 30.91
CA ARG A 276 10.04 -11.51 31.27
C ARG A 276 10.23 -11.43 32.78
N MET A 277 9.21 -10.97 33.50
CA MET A 277 9.26 -10.89 34.97
C MET A 277 9.49 -12.26 35.59
N LEU A 278 8.68 -13.26 35.21
CA LEU A 278 8.82 -14.63 35.72
C LEU A 278 10.15 -15.27 35.29
N ALA A 279 10.62 -14.97 34.08
CA ALA A 279 11.91 -15.46 33.57
C ALA A 279 13.12 -14.91 34.35
N VAL A 280 13.08 -13.63 34.76
CA VAL A 280 14.11 -13.06 35.64
C VAL A 280 13.93 -13.57 37.08
N ASP A 281 12.68 -13.74 37.52
CA ASP A 281 12.38 -14.31 38.85
C ASP A 281 12.87 -15.74 39.02
N MET A 282 12.82 -16.53 37.95
CA MET A 282 13.39 -17.89 37.91
C MET A 282 14.88 -17.89 38.26
N LEU A 283 15.65 -16.97 37.69
CA LEU A 283 17.08 -16.82 37.97
C LEU A 283 17.32 -16.27 39.38
N ALA A 284 16.47 -15.36 39.86
CA ALA A 284 16.58 -14.81 41.22
C ALA A 284 16.27 -15.89 42.27
N ALA A 285 15.26 -16.73 42.04
CA ALA A 285 14.95 -17.89 42.84
C ALA A 285 16.11 -18.89 42.87
N ALA A 286 16.72 -19.14 41.70
CA ALA A 286 17.89 -20.02 41.62
C ALA A 286 19.11 -19.47 42.39
N GLU A 287 19.32 -18.16 42.39
CA GLU A 287 20.37 -17.52 43.20
C GLU A 287 20.12 -17.69 44.69
N GLU A 288 18.86 -17.61 45.11
CA GLU A 288 18.40 -17.77 46.50
C GLU A 288 18.37 -19.23 46.97
N GLY A 289 18.64 -20.19 46.08
CA GLY A 289 18.57 -21.62 46.41
C GLY A 289 17.15 -22.18 46.42
N ASP A 290 16.16 -21.46 45.88
CA ASP A 290 14.76 -21.87 45.82
C ASP A 290 14.44 -22.53 44.47
N GLY A 291 14.76 -23.82 44.37
CA GLY A 291 14.50 -24.62 43.17
C GLY A 291 13.01 -24.80 42.86
N GLU A 292 12.14 -24.74 43.87
CA GLU A 292 10.69 -24.92 43.68
C GLU A 292 10.06 -23.69 43.04
N ARG A 293 10.43 -22.49 43.49
CA ARG A 293 10.01 -21.25 42.84
C ARG A 293 10.54 -21.15 41.41
N ALA A 294 11.81 -21.49 41.17
CA ALA A 294 12.38 -21.52 39.83
C ALA A 294 11.61 -22.51 38.91
N THR A 295 11.22 -23.68 39.43
CA THR A 295 10.40 -24.65 38.69
C THR A 295 9.02 -24.11 38.34
N ARG A 296 8.33 -23.47 39.30
CA ARG A 296 7.02 -22.85 39.06
C ARG A 296 7.09 -21.67 38.09
N ASP A 297 8.18 -20.92 38.08
CA ASP A 297 8.41 -19.89 37.07
C ASP A 297 8.54 -20.47 35.67
N ALA A 298 9.30 -21.57 35.52
CA ALA A 298 9.43 -22.24 34.23
C ALA A 298 8.07 -22.73 33.70
N GLU A 299 7.28 -23.36 34.56
CA GLU A 299 5.91 -23.79 34.23
C GLU A 299 5.03 -22.61 33.79
N ALA A 300 5.04 -21.52 34.55
CA ALA A 300 4.22 -20.35 34.27
C ALA A 300 4.62 -19.63 32.96
N VAL A 301 5.93 -19.51 32.67
CA VAL A 301 6.40 -18.91 31.41
C VAL A 301 6.01 -19.78 30.22
N ILE A 302 6.10 -21.11 30.32
CA ILE A 302 5.64 -22.01 29.26
C ILE A 302 4.11 -21.91 29.07
N ALA A 303 3.34 -21.87 30.16
CA ALA A 303 1.88 -21.69 30.08
C ALA A 303 1.50 -20.35 29.41
N LEU A 304 2.18 -19.25 29.74
CA LEU A 304 2.01 -17.96 29.05
C LEU A 304 2.29 -18.06 27.54
N SER A 305 3.24 -18.91 27.13
CA SER A 305 3.53 -19.14 25.71
C SER A 305 2.34 -19.75 24.96
N VAL A 306 1.58 -20.61 25.64
CA VAL A 306 0.36 -21.25 25.11
C VAL A 306 -0.78 -20.24 25.07
N LEU A 307 -1.02 -19.53 26.18
CA LEU A 307 -2.07 -18.51 26.29
C LEU A 307 -1.91 -17.37 25.27
N ALA A 308 -0.68 -16.96 24.97
CA ALA A 308 -0.41 -15.93 23.96
C ALA A 308 -0.86 -16.33 22.54
N GLN A 309 -1.07 -17.63 22.29
CA GLN A 309 -1.45 -18.18 21.00
C GLN A 309 -2.95 -18.51 20.91
N GLU A 310 -3.79 -18.14 21.88
CA GLU A 310 -5.23 -18.49 21.88
C GLU A 310 -5.98 -18.09 20.60
N GLY A 311 -5.64 -16.95 20.01
CA GLY A 311 -6.26 -16.47 18.78
C GLY A 311 -5.61 -16.96 17.49
N ARG A 312 -4.47 -17.64 17.53
CA ARG A 312 -3.71 -18.03 16.32
C ARG A 312 -3.56 -16.90 15.29
N VAL A 313 -3.37 -15.69 15.78
CA VAL A 313 -2.89 -14.55 15.00
C VAL A 313 -1.38 -14.69 14.86
N LEU A 314 -0.81 -14.41 13.69
CA LEU A 314 0.62 -14.53 13.41
C LEU A 314 1.48 -13.83 14.47
N VAL A 315 1.08 -12.62 14.87
CA VAL A 315 1.79 -11.89 15.94
C VAL A 315 1.72 -12.61 17.28
N GLY A 316 0.62 -13.27 17.60
CA GLY A 316 0.44 -14.09 18.81
C GLY A 316 1.29 -15.37 18.76
N ASP A 317 1.35 -16.04 17.62
CA ASP A 317 2.23 -17.17 17.38
C ASP A 317 3.71 -16.79 17.62
N PHE A 318 4.16 -15.66 17.07
CA PHE A 318 5.50 -15.12 17.32
C PHE A 318 5.74 -14.75 18.79
N VAL A 319 4.74 -14.17 19.47
CA VAL A 319 4.83 -13.88 20.91
C VAL A 319 5.03 -15.16 21.69
N GLY A 320 4.19 -16.17 21.47
CA GLY A 320 4.28 -17.46 22.16
C GLY A 320 5.62 -18.15 21.90
N MET A 321 6.10 -18.19 20.66
CA MET A 321 7.42 -18.73 20.33
C MET A 321 8.56 -17.99 21.05
N ALA A 322 8.53 -16.67 21.09
CA ALA A 322 9.54 -15.88 21.79
C ALA A 322 9.52 -16.12 23.31
N ILE A 323 8.34 -16.21 23.92
CA ILE A 323 8.17 -16.54 25.35
C ILE A 323 8.72 -17.93 25.65
N ARG A 324 8.39 -18.92 24.82
CA ARG A 324 8.87 -20.30 24.96
C ARG A 324 10.38 -20.39 24.85
N ARG A 325 10.97 -19.73 23.84
CA ARG A 325 12.43 -19.65 23.68
C ARG A 325 13.09 -19.08 24.94
N MET A 326 12.55 -17.98 25.46
CA MET A 326 13.05 -17.37 26.69
C MET A 326 12.96 -18.33 27.88
N ALA A 327 11.86 -19.08 28.05
CA ALA A 327 11.75 -20.08 29.12
C ALA A 327 12.86 -21.12 29.03
N LEU A 328 13.06 -21.70 27.84
CA LEU A 328 14.08 -22.72 27.61
C LEU A 328 15.50 -22.19 27.84
N GLU A 329 15.81 -20.98 27.35
CA GLU A 329 17.11 -20.32 27.60
C GLU A 329 17.37 -20.13 29.10
N ARG A 330 16.35 -19.77 29.89
CA ARG A 330 16.50 -19.57 31.34
C ARG A 330 16.57 -20.87 32.12
N MET A 331 15.78 -21.88 31.75
CA MET A 331 15.91 -23.24 32.29
C MET A 331 17.32 -23.78 32.09
N THR A 332 17.86 -23.68 30.88
CA THR A 332 19.24 -24.10 30.58
C THR A 332 20.25 -23.31 31.41
N ALA A 333 20.09 -22.00 31.53
CA ALA A 333 20.97 -21.18 32.35
C ALA A 333 20.97 -21.58 33.84
N VAL A 334 19.81 -21.92 34.41
CA VAL A 334 19.71 -22.45 35.78
C VAL A 334 20.46 -23.77 35.92
N LEU A 335 20.29 -24.69 34.96
CA LEU A 335 20.96 -25.99 34.95
C LEU A 335 22.49 -25.87 34.86
N GLU A 336 22.98 -24.97 34.01
CA GLU A 336 24.42 -24.73 33.84
C GLU A 336 25.03 -24.02 35.06
N TRP A 337 24.31 -23.05 35.63
CA TRP A 337 24.82 -22.24 36.73
C TRP A 337 24.73 -22.93 38.10
N LYS A 338 23.64 -23.65 38.35
CA LYS A 338 23.32 -24.28 39.65
C LYS A 338 22.81 -25.72 39.45
N PRO A 339 23.64 -26.65 38.94
CA PRO A 339 23.20 -27.99 38.55
C PRO A 339 22.63 -28.83 39.70
N ALA A 340 23.08 -28.60 40.94
CA ALA A 340 22.62 -29.32 42.13
C ALA A 340 21.39 -28.69 42.81
N LEU A 341 20.85 -27.59 42.27
CA LEU A 341 19.71 -26.88 42.86
C LEU A 341 18.40 -27.66 42.71
N LEU A 342 18.20 -28.27 41.55
CA LEU A 342 16.93 -28.89 41.16
C LEU A 342 16.95 -30.37 41.51
N SER A 343 15.90 -30.83 42.20
CA SER A 343 15.66 -32.26 42.40
C SER A 343 15.21 -32.95 41.11
N ASP A 344 15.33 -34.27 41.05
CA ASP A 344 14.83 -35.08 39.92
C ASP A 344 13.34 -34.82 39.63
N SER A 345 12.54 -34.61 40.68
CA SER A 345 11.11 -34.30 40.56
C SER A 345 10.86 -32.93 39.89
N GLN A 346 11.70 -31.95 40.19
CA GLN A 346 11.63 -30.61 39.61
C GLN A 346 12.14 -30.61 38.16
N LEU A 347 13.20 -31.35 37.86
CA LEU A 347 13.68 -31.57 36.51
C LEU A 347 12.61 -32.24 35.64
N ALA A 348 11.95 -33.28 36.16
CA ALA A 348 10.84 -33.94 35.47
C ALA A 348 9.68 -32.98 35.20
N ARG A 349 9.33 -32.11 36.15
CA ARG A 349 8.30 -31.07 35.96
C ARG A 349 8.68 -30.04 34.90
N MET A 350 9.92 -29.53 34.91
CA MET A 350 10.40 -28.62 33.88
C MET A 350 10.37 -29.27 32.49
N GLN A 351 10.74 -30.56 32.39
CA GLN A 351 10.65 -31.30 31.14
C GLN A 351 9.20 -31.47 30.68
N VAL A 352 8.28 -31.84 31.58
CA VAL A 352 6.85 -31.94 31.28
C VAL A 352 6.31 -30.60 30.82
N ALA A 353 6.64 -29.51 31.50
CA ALA A 353 6.26 -28.17 31.09
C ALA A 353 6.76 -27.86 29.68
N ALA A 354 8.05 -28.04 29.39
CA ALA A 354 8.62 -27.79 28.07
C ALA A 354 7.95 -28.60 26.95
N MET A 355 7.52 -29.84 27.24
CA MET A 355 6.82 -30.70 26.30
C MET A 355 5.29 -30.51 26.28
N SER A 356 4.72 -29.73 27.20
CA SER A 356 3.27 -29.54 27.33
C SER A 356 2.64 -28.70 26.21
N VAL A 357 3.48 -28.08 25.36
CA VAL A 357 3.02 -27.29 24.22
C VAL A 357 2.25 -28.19 23.24
N PRO A 358 0.95 -27.93 23.01
CA PRO A 358 0.16 -28.71 22.06
C PRO A 358 0.78 -28.74 20.67
N ALA A 359 0.71 -29.88 19.98
CA ALA A 359 1.29 -30.05 18.64
C ALA A 359 0.78 -28.99 17.64
N ALA A 360 -0.51 -28.61 17.74
CA ALA A 360 -1.08 -27.54 16.92
C ALA A 360 -0.34 -26.20 17.09
N LEU A 361 0.18 -25.90 18.29
CA LEU A 361 0.91 -24.68 18.65
C LEU A 361 2.42 -24.74 18.32
N GLN A 362 2.88 -25.84 17.72
CA GLN A 362 4.27 -26.01 17.29
C GLN A 362 4.49 -25.56 15.83
N HIS A 363 3.41 -25.46 15.07
CA HIS A 363 3.42 -25.04 13.67
C HIS A 363 2.68 -23.73 13.51
N LEU A 364 3.06 -22.95 12.51
CA LEU A 364 2.38 -21.72 12.15
C LEU A 364 0.97 -22.03 11.65
N ASN A 365 -0.03 -21.33 12.18
CA ASN A 365 -1.38 -21.31 11.62
C ASN A 365 -1.66 -19.92 11.08
N LEU A 366 -2.15 -19.83 9.85
CA LEU A 366 -2.43 -18.57 9.16
C LEU A 366 -3.91 -18.38 8.82
N ASP A 367 -4.80 -19.10 9.50
CA ASP A 367 -6.24 -19.02 9.24
C ASP A 367 -6.82 -17.65 9.63
N THR A 368 -6.27 -17.02 10.66
CA THR A 368 -6.66 -15.65 11.01
C THR A 368 -6.19 -14.63 9.97
N GLU A 369 -4.99 -14.82 9.40
CA GLU A 369 -4.47 -13.99 8.32
C GLU A 369 -5.32 -14.12 7.05
N ARG A 370 -5.93 -15.30 6.80
CA ARG A 370 -6.94 -15.46 5.74
C ARG A 370 -8.17 -14.61 6.01
N ILE A 371 -8.71 -14.62 7.24
CA ILE A 371 -9.86 -13.77 7.61
C ILE A 371 -9.51 -12.29 7.42
N TYR A 372 -8.31 -11.90 7.84
CA TYR A 372 -7.79 -10.54 7.64
C TYR A 372 -7.77 -10.17 6.14
N PHE A 373 -7.25 -11.06 5.28
CA PHE A 373 -7.16 -10.78 3.85
C PHE A 373 -8.53 -10.78 3.17
N GLU A 374 -9.43 -11.68 3.55
CA GLU A 374 -10.81 -11.69 3.10
C GLU A 374 -11.54 -10.40 3.46
N ASP A 375 -11.26 -9.81 4.63
CA ASP A 375 -11.80 -8.50 5.03
C ASP A 375 -11.30 -7.36 4.13
N VAL A 376 -10.02 -7.39 3.76
CA VAL A 376 -9.45 -6.45 2.78
C VAL A 376 -10.13 -6.60 1.42
N VAL A 377 -10.24 -7.84 0.93
CA VAL A 377 -10.81 -8.13 -0.39
C VAL A 377 -12.29 -7.76 -0.46
N GLN A 378 -13.12 -8.10 0.53
CA GLN A 378 -14.55 -7.80 0.47
C GLN A 378 -14.86 -6.28 0.44
N ARG A 379 -13.92 -5.44 0.88
CA ARG A 379 -14.06 -3.98 0.92
C ARG A 379 -13.43 -3.27 -0.28
N MET A 380 -12.40 -3.86 -0.88
CA MET A 380 -11.71 -3.28 -2.03
C MET A 380 -12.22 -3.81 -3.38
N TYR A 381 -12.98 -4.91 -3.38
CA TYR A 381 -13.53 -5.50 -4.59
C TYR A 381 -15.04 -5.34 -4.63
N THR A 382 -15.55 -5.07 -5.82
CA THR A 382 -16.98 -5.14 -6.13
C THR A 382 -17.47 -6.60 -6.09
N ASP A 383 -18.78 -6.80 -6.24
CA ASP A 383 -19.37 -8.14 -6.30
C ASP A 383 -20.27 -8.26 -7.53
N ASP A 384 -20.03 -9.25 -8.37
CA ASP A 384 -20.84 -9.54 -9.55
C ASP A 384 -22.03 -10.49 -9.27
N GLY A 385 -22.14 -11.01 -8.04
CA GLY A 385 -23.15 -11.98 -7.62
C GLY A 385 -22.74 -13.44 -7.80
N ASN A 386 -21.67 -13.73 -8.56
CA ASN A 386 -21.11 -15.06 -8.74
C ASN A 386 -19.85 -15.31 -7.89
N GLY A 387 -19.48 -14.35 -7.03
CA GLY A 387 -18.30 -14.45 -6.17
C GLY A 387 -17.04 -13.84 -6.77
N ASP A 388 -17.13 -13.21 -7.94
CA ASP A 388 -16.05 -12.42 -8.50
C ASP A 388 -16.34 -10.92 -8.37
N GLY A 389 -15.42 -10.09 -8.85
CA GLY A 389 -15.51 -8.65 -8.72
C GLY A 389 -14.28 -7.92 -9.21
N LEU A 390 -14.48 -6.67 -9.58
CA LEU A 390 -13.41 -5.77 -9.98
C LEU A 390 -12.84 -5.02 -8.78
N PHE A 391 -11.52 -4.83 -8.81
CA PHE A 391 -10.80 -4.01 -7.86
C PHE A 391 -11.23 -2.55 -7.96
N ARG A 392 -11.72 -2.00 -6.86
CA ARG A 392 -12.22 -0.63 -6.74
C ARG A 392 -11.93 -0.07 -5.34
N PRO A 393 -10.67 0.24 -5.03
CA PRO A 393 -10.34 0.81 -3.74
C PRO A 393 -10.67 2.30 -3.67
N THR A 394 -10.90 2.80 -2.47
CA THR A 394 -10.93 4.23 -2.16
C THR A 394 -9.53 4.72 -1.77
N ASN A 395 -9.30 6.04 -1.83
CA ASN A 395 -8.01 6.62 -1.40
C ASN A 395 -7.74 6.38 0.09
N THR A 396 -8.79 6.42 0.90
CA THR A 396 -8.77 6.10 2.32
C THR A 396 -8.28 4.67 2.55
N GLN A 397 -8.82 3.70 1.80
CA GLN A 397 -8.38 2.30 1.86
C GLN A 397 -6.92 2.12 1.43
N LEU A 398 -6.49 2.72 0.31
CA LEU A 398 -5.10 2.64 -0.15
C LEU A 398 -4.12 3.31 0.82
N GLY A 399 -4.54 4.40 1.47
CA GLY A 399 -3.78 5.07 2.52
C GLY A 399 -3.64 4.21 3.78
N ALA A 400 -4.74 3.57 4.21
CA ALA A 400 -4.76 2.68 5.37
C ALA A 400 -3.85 1.45 5.19
N LEU A 401 -3.78 0.90 3.97
CA LEU A 401 -2.88 -0.20 3.62
C LEU A 401 -1.43 0.25 3.36
N GLY A 402 -1.13 1.54 3.49
CA GLY A 402 0.22 2.08 3.27
C GLY A 402 0.66 2.10 1.80
N VAL A 403 -0.20 1.75 0.84
CA VAL A 403 0.10 1.70 -0.60
C VAL A 403 0.40 3.10 -1.16
N LEU A 404 -0.23 4.14 -0.61
CA LEU A 404 0.04 5.53 -0.99
C LEU A 404 1.26 6.15 -0.27
N LYS A 405 1.90 5.42 0.67
CA LYS A 405 3.19 5.83 1.25
C LYS A 405 4.32 5.40 0.32
N GLY A 406 4.45 6.08 -0.82
CA GLY A 406 5.66 6.03 -1.63
C GLY A 406 6.90 6.47 -0.80
N PRO A 407 8.12 6.22 -1.29
CA PRO A 407 9.33 6.60 -0.58
C PRO A 407 9.27 8.09 -0.24
N GLN A 408 9.42 8.42 1.05
CA GLN A 408 9.39 9.79 1.59
C GLN A 408 10.47 10.72 0.99
N THR A 409 11.26 10.25 0.03
CA THR A 409 12.37 10.95 -0.60
C THR A 409 12.04 11.61 -1.94
N ALA A 410 10.83 11.46 -2.50
CA ALA A 410 10.52 11.98 -3.85
C ALA A 410 9.78 13.32 -3.91
N TRP A 411 9.22 13.83 -2.80
CA TRP A 411 8.52 15.11 -2.78
C TRP A 411 9.01 15.95 -1.60
N PRO A 412 10.02 16.81 -1.81
CA PRO A 412 10.44 17.75 -0.78
C PRO A 412 9.29 18.75 -0.56
N ASP A 413 8.82 18.78 0.68
CA ASP A 413 8.19 19.91 1.37
C ASP A 413 7.44 20.93 0.48
N GLY A 414 6.10 20.89 0.45
CA GLY A 414 5.34 22.05 -0.06
C GLY A 414 3.96 21.91 -0.69
N SER A 415 3.32 20.73 -0.78
CA SER A 415 1.96 20.63 -1.36
C SER A 415 0.92 20.07 -0.40
N ARG A 416 0.76 20.75 0.75
CA ARG A 416 -0.39 20.56 1.66
C ARG A 416 -1.72 21.11 1.10
N GLY A 417 -1.85 21.23 -0.22
CA GLY A 417 -2.93 21.96 -0.88
C GLY A 417 -3.29 21.43 -2.26
N MET A 418 -2.97 20.18 -2.60
CA MET A 418 -3.72 19.52 -3.66
C MET A 418 -5.05 19.09 -3.05
N ASP A 419 -6.11 19.87 -3.31
CA ASP A 419 -7.46 19.65 -2.76
C ASP A 419 -7.78 18.16 -2.70
N GLU A 420 -8.31 17.67 -1.57
CA GLU A 420 -8.79 16.29 -1.43
C GLU A 420 -9.72 15.89 -2.59
N ARG A 421 -10.39 16.87 -3.20
CA ARG A 421 -11.21 16.73 -4.41
C ARG A 421 -10.41 16.38 -5.67
N LEU A 422 -9.20 16.91 -5.84
CA LEU A 422 -8.30 16.59 -6.95
C LEU A 422 -7.65 15.22 -6.75
N ALA A 423 -7.27 14.87 -5.52
CA ALA A 423 -6.78 13.53 -5.18
C ALA A 423 -7.90 12.46 -5.32
N SER A 424 -9.14 12.80 -4.92
CA SER A 424 -10.33 11.97 -5.12
C SER A 424 -10.70 11.88 -6.60
N ALA A 425 -10.65 12.96 -7.36
CA ALA A 425 -10.89 12.90 -8.81
C ALA A 425 -9.84 12.03 -9.51
N ALA A 426 -8.56 12.13 -9.11
CA ALA A 426 -7.49 11.29 -9.63
C ALA A 426 -7.73 9.80 -9.33
N SER A 427 -8.28 9.44 -8.16
CA SER A 427 -8.61 8.05 -7.84
C SER A 427 -9.77 7.51 -8.66
N HIS A 428 -10.79 8.34 -8.96
CA HIS A 428 -11.88 7.96 -9.87
C HIS A 428 -11.41 7.83 -11.31
N VAL A 429 -10.40 8.61 -11.73
CA VAL A 429 -9.79 8.49 -13.05
C VAL A 429 -8.89 7.26 -13.14
N MET A 430 -8.23 6.86 -12.05
CA MET A 430 -7.34 5.69 -12.02
C MET A 430 -8.04 4.37 -11.69
N ALA A 431 -9.20 4.40 -11.04
CA ALA A 431 -9.97 3.20 -10.68
C ALA A 431 -10.30 2.29 -11.88
N PRO A 432 -10.72 2.80 -13.06
CA PRO A 432 -10.97 1.95 -14.22
C PRO A 432 -9.69 1.29 -14.74
N ALA A 433 -8.56 2.01 -14.74
CA ALA A 433 -7.27 1.42 -15.07
C ALA A 433 -6.88 0.33 -14.05
N ALA A 434 -7.00 0.60 -12.75
CA ALA A 434 -6.70 -0.37 -11.69
C ALA A 434 -7.59 -1.63 -11.82
N ALA A 435 -8.89 -1.47 -12.08
CA ALA A 435 -9.83 -2.56 -12.33
C ALA A 435 -9.47 -3.42 -13.56
N MET A 436 -8.78 -2.86 -14.56
CA MET A 436 -8.32 -3.59 -15.75
C MET A 436 -6.95 -4.25 -15.57
N TYR A 437 -6.14 -3.78 -14.62
CA TYR A 437 -4.78 -4.32 -14.40
C TYR A 437 -4.69 -5.26 -13.21
N VAL A 438 -5.64 -5.16 -12.27
CA VAL A 438 -5.73 -6.01 -11.10
C VAL A 438 -6.64 -7.21 -11.39
N VAL A 439 -6.23 -8.39 -10.94
CA VAL A 439 -7.02 -9.63 -11.07
C VAL A 439 -8.38 -9.53 -10.40
N GLY A 440 -9.32 -10.39 -10.79
CA GLY A 440 -10.64 -10.43 -10.16
C GLY A 440 -10.59 -10.82 -8.67
N ARG A 441 -11.65 -10.50 -7.93
CA ARG A 441 -11.84 -10.84 -6.52
C ARG A 441 -11.56 -12.32 -6.24
N ARG A 442 -12.14 -13.21 -7.06
CA ARG A 442 -12.01 -14.66 -6.88
C ARG A 442 -10.57 -15.11 -7.07
N GLU A 443 -9.95 -14.67 -8.16
CA GLU A 443 -8.57 -15.00 -8.47
C GLU A 443 -7.60 -14.44 -7.41
N MET A 444 -7.85 -13.24 -6.89
CA MET A 444 -7.06 -12.66 -5.79
C MET A 444 -7.11 -13.53 -4.53
N LEU A 445 -8.29 -14.03 -4.15
CA LEU A 445 -8.44 -14.94 -3.00
C LEU A 445 -7.74 -16.28 -3.25
N GLU A 446 -7.89 -16.87 -4.44
CA GLU A 446 -7.23 -18.13 -4.80
C GLU A 446 -5.69 -18.01 -4.82
N ARG A 447 -5.16 -16.89 -5.36
CA ARG A 447 -3.72 -16.59 -5.34
C ARG A 447 -3.19 -16.45 -3.92
N TYR A 448 -3.91 -15.70 -3.07
CA TYR A 448 -3.53 -15.53 -1.67
C TYR A 448 -3.60 -16.85 -0.90
N ASP A 449 -4.65 -17.64 -1.11
CA ASP A 449 -4.81 -18.96 -0.49
C ASP A 449 -3.65 -19.89 -0.85
N THR A 450 -3.29 -19.93 -2.14
CA THR A 450 -2.17 -20.72 -2.62
C THR A 450 -0.85 -20.29 -1.99
N MET A 451 -0.60 -18.98 -1.91
CA MET A 451 0.61 -18.43 -1.29
C MET A 451 0.67 -18.77 0.20
N ILE A 452 -0.40 -18.51 0.95
CA ILE A 452 -0.39 -18.66 2.40
C ILE A 452 -0.38 -20.13 2.83
N SER A 453 -1.07 -21.02 2.09
CA SER A 453 -0.99 -22.48 2.28
C SER A 453 0.44 -22.99 2.13
N ARG A 454 1.20 -22.44 1.18
CA ARG A 454 2.60 -22.78 0.97
C ARG A 454 3.48 -22.32 2.13
N TYR A 455 3.27 -21.11 2.65
CA TYR A 455 4.00 -20.64 3.83
C TYR A 455 3.74 -21.51 5.05
N VAL A 456 2.49 -21.96 5.27
CA VAL A 456 2.17 -22.93 6.33
C VAL A 456 2.90 -24.25 6.11
N GLN A 457 2.91 -24.76 4.87
CA GLN A 457 3.61 -26.00 4.52
C GLN A 457 5.12 -25.89 4.77
N ASP A 458 5.74 -24.80 4.31
CA ASP A 458 7.18 -24.57 4.47
C ASP A 458 7.56 -24.34 5.94
N ALA A 459 6.76 -23.60 6.70
CA ALA A 459 6.96 -23.40 8.13
C ALA A 459 6.80 -24.69 8.95
N SER A 460 6.15 -25.72 8.39
CA SER A 460 5.98 -27.03 9.02
C SER A 460 7.13 -28.00 8.72
N ARG A 461 8.07 -27.63 7.83
CA ARG A 461 9.22 -28.47 7.49
C ARG A 461 10.23 -28.47 8.65
N PRO A 462 10.90 -29.62 8.90
CA PRO A 462 12.07 -29.64 9.77
C PRO A 462 13.14 -28.66 9.29
N LEU A 463 13.91 -28.07 10.21
CA LEU A 463 14.96 -27.10 9.87
C LEU A 463 15.96 -27.63 8.82
N ARG A 464 16.28 -28.92 8.87
CA ARG A 464 17.17 -29.60 7.92
C ARG A 464 16.60 -29.67 6.48
N ASP A 465 15.29 -29.58 6.33
CA ASP A 465 14.58 -29.68 5.05
C ASP A 465 14.18 -28.29 4.50
N MET A 466 14.62 -27.21 5.17
CA MET A 466 14.32 -25.82 4.79
C MET A 466 14.96 -25.40 3.46
N GLU A 467 16.04 -26.07 3.04
CA GLU A 467 16.60 -25.88 1.69
C GLU A 467 15.62 -26.28 0.57
N ASN A 468 14.65 -27.15 0.90
CA ASN A 468 13.58 -27.59 0.00
C ASN A 468 12.29 -26.80 0.23
N ALA A 469 12.31 -25.75 1.07
CA ALA A 469 11.19 -24.83 1.19
C ALA A 469 11.02 -24.10 -0.15
N ALA A 470 9.79 -24.03 -0.63
CA ALA A 470 9.51 -23.28 -1.86
C ALA A 470 9.81 -21.78 -1.67
N GLY A 471 9.71 -21.29 -0.43
CA GLY A 471 10.03 -19.92 -0.07
C GLY A 471 9.15 -18.92 -0.81
N VAL A 472 9.64 -17.68 -0.93
CA VAL A 472 9.11 -16.70 -1.89
C VAL A 472 9.57 -17.17 -3.26
N THR A 473 8.69 -17.81 -4.04
CA THR A 473 9.11 -18.45 -5.30
C THR A 473 9.44 -17.45 -6.41
N SER A 474 9.14 -16.16 -6.25
CA SER A 474 9.62 -15.12 -7.16
C SER A 474 9.37 -13.70 -6.67
N ASP A 475 10.14 -12.75 -7.21
CA ASP A 475 9.82 -11.31 -7.23
C ASP A 475 8.42 -11.00 -7.82
N ASN A 476 7.72 -11.98 -8.45
CA ASN A 476 6.35 -11.82 -8.95
C ASN A 476 5.27 -12.02 -7.88
N GLU A 477 5.58 -12.52 -6.67
CA GLU A 477 4.61 -12.53 -5.57
C GLU A 477 4.30 -11.07 -5.11
N LEU A 478 5.21 -10.12 -5.36
CA LEU A 478 4.93 -8.67 -5.24
C LEU A 478 3.92 -8.17 -6.30
N GLY A 479 3.78 -8.90 -7.41
CA GLY A 479 2.82 -8.67 -8.47
C GLY A 479 1.53 -9.48 -8.31
N MET A 480 1.26 -10.09 -7.15
CA MET A 480 0.08 -10.94 -6.91
C MET A 480 -1.25 -10.33 -7.36
N MET A 481 -1.37 -9.01 -7.23
CA MET A 481 -2.56 -8.27 -7.63
C MET A 481 -2.67 -8.11 -9.15
N MET A 482 -1.57 -8.19 -9.91
CA MET A 482 -1.55 -7.82 -11.33
C MET A 482 -1.89 -9.00 -12.25
N ILE A 483 -2.61 -8.70 -13.34
CA ILE A 483 -2.83 -9.64 -14.45
C ILE A 483 -1.51 -9.90 -15.17
N GLU A 484 -1.16 -11.17 -15.35
CA GLU A 484 0.07 -11.57 -16.02
C GLU A 484 0.11 -11.07 -17.47
N PRO A 485 1.26 -10.60 -17.99
CA PRO A 485 1.36 -10.14 -19.37
C PRO A 485 0.92 -11.18 -20.41
N ALA A 486 1.13 -12.47 -20.13
CA ALA A 486 0.75 -13.57 -21.01
C ALA A 486 -0.76 -13.81 -21.10
N GLN A 487 -1.53 -13.37 -20.10
CA GLN A 487 -3.00 -13.44 -20.08
C GLN A 487 -3.66 -12.23 -20.77
N ARG A 488 -2.86 -11.27 -21.27
CA ARG A 488 -3.34 -10.06 -21.99
C ARG A 488 -3.44 -10.24 -23.51
N MET A 489 -3.00 -11.37 -24.05
CA MET A 489 -3.08 -11.74 -25.47
C MET A 489 -4.25 -12.69 -25.68
#